data_AF-A0A2E9YNN3-F1
#
_entry.id   AF-A0A2E9YNN3-F1
#
_cell.length_a   1.000
_cell.length_b   1.000
_cell.length_c   1.000
_cell.angle_alpha   90.00
_cell.angle_beta   90.00
_cell.angle_gamma   90.00
#
_symmetry.space_group_name_H-M   'P 1'
#
loop_
_entity.id
_entity.type
_entity.pdbx_description
1 polymer ?
#
loop_
_entity_poly.entity_id
_entity_poly.type
_entity_poly.pdbx_seq_one_letter_code
_entity_poly.pdbx_strand_id
1 'polypeptide(L)' 'IQEYHAEFYEPHYFEVIEGLPRQKEGYVELPSGPGLGIRLNEELMNSHPYLPLGVSERGI' A
#
# COMPACT_ATOMS: atom_id res chain seq x y z
N ILE A 1 8.21 -16.81 8.75
CA ILE A 1 6.96 -16.07 9.02
C ILE A 1 7.04 -14.79 8.23
N GLN A 2 6.03 -14.47 7.42
CA GLN A 2 5.97 -13.19 6.73
C GLN A 2 5.44 -12.18 7.75
N GLU A 3 6.28 -11.28 8.23
CA GLU A 3 5.88 -10.27 9.20
C GLU A 3 4.94 -9.25 8.54
N TYR A 4 3.78 -9.04 9.14
CA TYR A 4 2.77 -8.09 8.68
C TYR A 4 2.70 -6.94 9.68
N HIS A 5 3.36 -5.84 9.32
CA HIS A 5 3.55 -4.64 10.15
C HIS A 5 2.54 -3.53 9.79
N ALA A 6 1.26 -3.87 9.62
CA ALA A 6 0.26 -2.90 9.13
C ALA A 6 -0.08 -1.79 10.12
N GLU A 7 0.26 -1.93 11.40
CA GLU A 7 0.18 -0.85 12.37
C GLU A 7 1.07 0.36 12.02
N PHE A 8 2.03 0.18 11.10
CA PHE A 8 2.90 1.24 10.58
C PHE A 8 2.49 1.73 9.18
N TYR A 9 1.37 1.25 8.63
CA TYR A 9 0.94 1.69 7.31
C TYR A 9 0.27 3.06 7.39
N GLU A 10 0.76 3.95 6.56
CA GLU A 10 0.14 5.25 6.35
C GLU A 10 -1.29 5.09 5.80
N PRO A 11 -2.21 6.01 6.11
CA PRO A 11 -3.62 5.91 5.70
C PRO A 11 -3.80 5.63 4.20
N HIS A 12 -2.95 6.22 3.36
CA HIS A 12 -3.02 6.11 1.91
C HIS A 12 -2.89 4.66 1.40
N TYR A 13 -2.27 3.73 2.14
CA TYR A 13 -2.23 2.30 1.74
C TYR A 13 -3.62 1.70 1.61
N PHE A 14 -4.54 2.06 2.52
CA PHE A 14 -5.90 1.55 2.53
C PHE A 14 -6.84 2.35 1.60
N GLU A 15 -6.40 3.53 1.15
CA GLU A 15 -7.12 4.34 0.17
C GLU A 15 -6.78 3.92 -1.27
N VAL A 16 -5.50 3.63 -1.53
CA VAL A 16 -5.03 3.21 -2.86
C VAL A 16 -5.27 1.73 -3.13
N ILE A 17 -5.33 0.88 -2.09
CA ILE A 17 -5.62 -0.56 -2.23
C ILE A 17 -6.99 -0.87 -1.63
N GLU A 18 -7.97 -1.04 -2.50
CA GLU A 18 -9.32 -1.45 -2.12
C GLU A 18 -9.32 -2.91 -1.63
N GLY A 19 -9.93 -3.12 -0.46
CA GLY A 19 -10.04 -4.44 0.15
C GLY A 19 -8.79 -4.91 0.91
N LEU A 20 -7.77 -4.06 1.07
CA LEU A 20 -6.58 -4.39 1.87
C LEU A 20 -7.02 -4.71 3.32
N PRO A 21 -6.81 -5.93 3.83
CA PRO A 21 -7.23 -6.29 5.17
C PRO A 21 -6.47 -5.47 6.20
N ARG A 22 -7.16 -5.10 7.29
CA ARG A 22 -6.51 -4.48 8.45
C ARG A 22 -6.19 -5.54 9.48
N GLN A 23 -5.07 -5.38 10.15
CA GLN A 23 -4.79 -6.22 11.31
C GLN A 23 -5.84 -5.94 12.40
N LYS A 24 -6.36 -7.00 12.99
CA LYS A 24 -7.24 -6.95 14.16
C LYS A 24 -6.78 -8.03 15.14
N GLU A 25 -6.51 -7.63 16.38
CA GLU A 25 -6.10 -8.54 17.47
C GLU A 25 -4.86 -9.38 17.12
N GLY A 26 -3.92 -8.82 16.34
CA GLY A 26 -2.69 -9.51 15.95
C GLY A 26 -2.82 -10.38 14.69
N TYR A 27 -4.02 -10.51 14.10
CA TYR A 27 -4.27 -11.32 12.91
C TYR A 27 -4.79 -10.49 11.74
N VAL A 28 -4.67 -11.02 10.53
CA VAL A 28 -5.34 -10.50 9.34
C VAL A 28 -6.29 -11.54 8.76
N GLU A 29 -7.44 -11.08 8.32
CA GLU A 29 -8.36 -11.92 7.55
C GLU A 29 -7.90 -11.98 6.10
N LEU A 30 -7.95 -13.19 5.52
CA LEU A 30 -7.64 -13.36 4.10
C LEU A 30 -8.83 -12.89 3.25
N PRO A 31 -8.59 -12.11 2.19
CA PRO A 31 -9.62 -11.78 1.23
C PRO A 31 -10.23 -13.03 0.59
N SER A 32 -11.55 -13.02 0.37
CA SER A 32 -12.29 -14.14 -0.25
C SER A 32 -12.34 -14.11 -1.78
N GLY A 33 -11.83 -13.04 -2.38
CA GLY A 33 -11.79 -12.85 -3.84
C GLY A 33 -10.70 -13.68 -4.52
N PRO A 34 -10.78 -13.85 -5.85
CA PRO A 34 -9.75 -14.55 -6.60
C PRO A 34 -8.40 -13.83 -6.56
N GLY A 35 -7.31 -14.57 -6.76
CA GLY A 35 -5.96 -14.02 -6.76
C GLY A 35 -5.59 -13.46 -5.39
N LEU A 36 -5.17 -12.19 -5.34
CA LEU A 36 -4.88 -11.49 -4.09
C LEU A 36 -6.14 -10.97 -3.37
N GLY A 37 -7.31 -11.01 -4.03
CA GLY A 37 -8.59 -10.54 -3.48
C GLY A 37 -8.64 -9.05 -3.11
N ILE A 38 -7.73 -8.25 -3.67
CA ILE A 38 -7.63 -6.79 -3.51
C ILE A 38 -7.54 -6.11 -4.87
N ARG A 39 -7.77 -4.79 -4.93
CA ARG A 39 -7.71 -4.02 -6.18
C ARG A 39 -7.00 -2.67 -5.98
N LEU A 40 -6.22 -2.25 -6.98
CA LEU A 40 -5.61 -0.93 -7.02
C LEU A 40 -6.66 0.12 -7.45
N ASN A 41 -6.76 1.21 -6.72
CA ASN A 41 -7.48 2.41 -7.12
C ASN A 41 -6.62 3.21 -8.12
N GLU A 42 -6.74 2.84 -9.39
CA GLU A 42 -6.00 3.44 -10.51
C GLU A 42 -6.22 4.96 -10.61
N GLU A 43 -7.43 5.45 -10.35
CA GLU A 43 -7.74 6.88 -10.43
C GLU A 43 -6.94 7.68 -9.38
N LEU A 44 -6.96 7.21 -8.12
CA LEU A 44 -6.24 7.85 -7.04
C LEU A 44 -4.72 7.81 -7.27
N MET A 45 -4.19 6.67 -7.72
CA MET A 45 -2.77 6.52 -8.05
C MET A 45 -2.34 7.46 -9.17
N ASN A 46 -3.13 7.55 -10.24
CA ASN A 46 -2.81 8.41 -11.38
C ASN A 46 -2.85 9.91 -11.04
N SER A 47 -3.61 10.31 -10.01
CA SER A 47 -3.60 11.69 -9.49
C SER A 47 -2.35 12.04 -8.67
N HIS A 48 -1.57 11.05 -8.24
CA HIS A 48 -0.34 11.23 -7.45
C HIS A 48 0.87 10.55 -8.11
N PRO A 49 1.27 11.00 -9.32
CA PRO A 49 2.39 10.39 -10.03
C PRO A 49 3.71 10.61 -9.28
N TYR A 50 4.64 9.67 -9.45
CA TYR A 50 6.00 9.84 -8.95
C TYR A 50 6.64 11.10 -9.53
N LEU A 51 7.13 11.96 -8.65
CA LEU A 51 7.95 13.11 -9.01
C LEU A 51 9.42 12.69 -8.85
N PRO A 52 10.23 12.71 -9.92
CA PRO A 52 11.64 12.42 -9.83
C PRO A 52 12.29 13.28 -8.74
N LEU A 53 12.91 12.62 -7.76
CA LEU A 53 13.76 13.33 -6.81
C LEU A 53 14.91 13.91 -7.62
N GLY A 54 14.97 15.24 -7.71
CA GLY A 54 16.06 15.92 -8.40
C GLY A 54 17.37 15.42 -7.83
N VAL A 55 18.15 14.72 -8.65
CA VAL A 55 19.47 14.23 -8.24
C VAL A 55 20.29 15.49 -7.96
N SER A 56 20.63 15.76 -6.70
CA SER A 56 21.53 16.87 -6.43
C SER A 56 22.89 16.52 -7.03
N GLU A 57 23.46 17.38 -7.87
CA GLU A 57 24.84 17.25 -8.42
C GLU A 57 25.93 17.37 -7.33
N ARG A 58 25.61 17.13 -6.05
CA ARG A 58 26.64 16.93 -5.04
C ARG A 58 27.16 15.51 -5.17
N GLY A 59 28.00 15.35 -6.18
CA GLY A 59 28.95 14.25 -6.27
C GLY A 59 29.70 14.13 -4.96
N ILE A 60 29.79 12.90 -4.48
CA ILE A 60 30.69 12.48 -3.41
C ILE A 60 32.14 12.67 -3.88
#